data_AF-A0A7Y1UGI2-F1
#
_entry.id   AF-A0A7Y1UGI2-F1
#
_cell.length_a   1.000
_cell.length_b   1.000
_cell.length_c   1.000
_cell.angle_alpha   90.00
_cell.angle_beta   90.00
_cell.angle_gamma   90.00
#
_symmetry.space_group_name_H-M   'P 1'
#
loop_
_entity.id
_entity.type
_entity.pdbx_description
1 polymer ?
#
loop_
_entity_poly.entity_id
_entity_poly.type
_entity_poly.pdbx_seq_one_letter_code
_entity_poly.pdbx_strand_id
1 'polypeptide(L)'
;MQLTKLDRWIRERFIYRTHIYTMRLPDIGVPAGVRIEELEESPTRRYRFRLVANADRDVESLLESLRDANQMFATRIVESNPWYKAIIAPEGKSFCFRVFWWGLTVLGVMSLITAGGVVLADEARRGQIIDALNLFLHG
;
A
#
# COMPACT_ATOMS: atom_id res chain seq x y z
N MET A 1 4.20 -8.74 15.52
CA MET A 1 4.76 -9.21 14.23
C MET A 1 5.52 -8.06 13.59
N GLN A 2 6.81 -8.24 13.36
CA GLN A 2 7.66 -7.22 12.73
C GLN A 2 7.24 -7.07 11.26
N LEU A 3 6.92 -5.86 10.81
CA LEU A 3 6.70 -5.59 9.39
C LEU A 3 7.99 -5.87 8.63
N THR A 4 7.87 -6.52 7.47
CA THR A 4 9.02 -6.70 6.58
C THR A 4 9.51 -5.34 6.07
N LYS A 5 10.80 -5.22 5.75
CA LYS A 5 11.36 -3.96 5.20
C LYS A 5 10.61 -3.49 3.96
N LEU A 6 10.16 -4.41 3.11
CA LEU A 6 9.36 -4.12 1.92
C LEU A 6 7.99 -3.54 2.28
N ASP A 7 7.29 -4.17 3.23
CA ASP A 7 5.97 -3.71 3.70
C ASP A 7 6.04 -2.30 4.31
N ARG A 8 7.13 -2.01 5.04
CA ARG A 8 7.43 -0.67 5.54
C ARG A 8 7.66 0.33 4.40
N TRP A 9 8.49 -0.02 3.41
CA TRP A 9 8.77 0.83 2.26
C TRP A 9 7.51 1.15 1.45
N ILE A 10 6.64 0.16 1.23
CA ILE A 10 5.36 0.35 0.53
C ILE A 10 4.46 1.32 1.32
N ARG A 11 4.38 1.18 2.64
CA ARG A 11 3.60 2.09 3.49
C ARG A 11 4.14 3.51 3.44
N GLU A 12 5.45 3.67 3.54
CA GLU A 12 6.11 4.97 3.44
C GLU A 12 5.85 5.63 2.08
N ARG A 13 5.92 4.86 0.99
CA ARG A 13 5.78 5.39 -0.36
C ARG A 13 4.34 5.74 -0.77
N PHE A 14 3.36 4.98 -0.30
CA PHE A 14 1.98 5.06 -0.82
C PHE A 14 0.93 5.55 0.18
N ILE A 15 1.23 5.51 1.49
CA ILE A 15 0.25 5.83 2.55
C ILE A 15 0.68 7.09 3.30
N TYR A 16 1.96 7.24 3.62
CA TYR A 16 2.43 8.44 4.29
C TYR A 16 2.45 9.64 3.34
N ARG A 17 1.98 10.77 3.86
CA ARG A 17 2.03 12.07 3.19
C ARG A 17 2.66 13.08 4.11
N THR A 18 3.40 14.01 3.52
CA THR A 18 4.03 15.09 4.27
C THR A 18 3.12 16.31 4.20
N HIS A 19 2.63 16.73 5.36
CA HIS A 19 1.88 17.95 5.53
C HIS A 19 2.83 19.04 6.04
N ILE A 20 2.95 20.11 5.27
CA ILE A 20 3.75 21.28 5.62
C ILE A 20 2.77 22.41 5.95
N TYR A 21 2.86 22.97 7.14
CA TYR A 21 2.03 24.06 7.62
C TYR A 21 2.81 25.37 7.53
N THR A 22 2.22 26.38 6.89
CA THR A 22 2.85 27.70 6.71
C THR A 22 1.83 28.83 6.89
N MET A 23 2.34 30.03 7.17
CA MET A 23 1.55 31.27 7.28
C MET A 23 1.27 31.89 5.91
N ARG A 24 2.24 31.76 5.00
CA ARG A 24 2.24 32.37 3.67
C ARG A 24 2.68 31.32 2.65
N LEU A 25 2.22 31.49 1.43
CA LEU A 25 2.70 30.68 0.32
C LEU A 25 4.12 31.13 -0.06
N PRO A 26 4.98 30.21 -0.53
CA PRO A 26 6.30 30.57 -1.02
C PRO A 26 6.20 31.39 -2.32
N ASP A 27 7.04 32.42 -2.46
CA ASP A 27 6.98 33.38 -3.58
C ASP A 27 7.41 32.76 -4.92
N ILE A 28 8.23 31.71 -4.87
CA ILE A 28 8.74 30.96 -6.03
C ILE A 28 7.63 30.10 -6.67
N GLY A 29 6.47 29.99 -6.00
CA GLY A 29 5.35 29.18 -6.43
C GLY A 29 5.36 27.78 -5.81
N VAL A 30 4.23 27.10 -5.90
CA VAL A 30 4.03 25.76 -5.34
C VAL A 30 4.14 24.73 -6.49
N PRO A 31 4.91 23.63 -6.33
CA PRO A 31 5.01 22.59 -7.34
C PRO A 31 3.63 21.99 -7.66
N ALA A 32 3.38 21.66 -8.94
CA ALA A 32 2.08 21.16 -9.40
C ALA A 32 1.61 19.87 -8.67
N GLY A 33 2.54 19.09 -8.12
CA GLY A 33 2.25 17.87 -7.35
C GLY A 33 1.77 18.13 -5.91
N VAL A 34 1.84 19.37 -5.42
CA VAL A 34 1.50 19.75 -4.05
C VAL A 34 0.10 20.33 -4.00
N ARG A 35 -0.74 19.78 -3.14
CA ARG A 35 -2.09 20.34 -2.91
C ARG A 35 -2.02 21.41 -1.84
N ILE A 36 -2.61 22.56 -2.15
CA ILE A 36 -2.75 23.69 -1.22
C ILE A 36 -4.15 23.61 -0.63
N GLU A 37 -4.23 23.61 0.69
CA GLU A 37 -5.47 23.68 1.43
C GLU A 37 -5.39 24.86 2.40
N GLU A 38 -6.27 25.84 2.22
CA GLU A 38 -6.41 26.94 3.18
C GLU A 38 -7.16 26.43 4.41
N LEU A 39 -6.58 26.66 5.58
CA LEU A 39 -7.17 26.26 6.84
C LEU A 39 -8.12 27.36 7.31
N GLU A 40 -9.27 26.95 7.85
CA GLU A 40 -10.23 27.87 8.45
C GLU A 40 -9.57 28.69 9.57
N GLU A 41 -9.77 30.01 9.50
CA GLU A 41 -9.15 30.99 10.37
C GLU A 41 -9.79 30.89 11.75
N SER A 42 -9.06 30.32 12.70
CA SER A 42 -9.50 30.18 14.09
C SER A 42 -8.45 30.80 15.02
N PRO A 43 -8.87 31.46 16.13
CA PRO A 43 -7.95 32.13 17.04
C PRO A 43 -6.94 31.17 17.72
N THR A 44 -7.20 29.86 17.67
CA THR A 44 -6.32 28.82 18.22
C THR A 44 -5.30 28.31 17.19
N ARG A 45 -5.58 28.45 15.89
CA ARG A 45 -4.70 27.94 14.83
C ARG A 45 -3.65 28.97 14.46
N ARG A 46 -2.38 28.56 14.57
CA ARG A 46 -1.26 29.41 14.17
C ARG A 46 -1.17 29.53 12.65
N TYR A 47 -1.25 28.41 11.91
CA TYR A 47 -0.96 28.38 10.47
C TYR A 47 -2.20 28.60 9.59
N ARG A 48 -2.01 29.29 8.46
CA ARG A 48 -3.07 29.60 7.49
C ARG A 48 -3.16 28.59 6.34
N PHE A 49 -2.03 28.04 5.89
CA PHE A 49 -1.99 27.11 4.77
C PHE A 49 -1.46 25.74 5.19
N ARG A 50 -2.05 24.70 4.61
CA ARG A 50 -1.59 23.31 4.64
C ARG A 50 -1.20 22.89 3.23
N LEU A 51 0.07 22.57 3.04
CA LEU A 51 0.63 22.05 1.81
C LEU A 51 0.79 20.54 1.96
N VAL A 52 0.14 19.78 1.08
CA VAL A 52 0.17 18.32 1.10
C VAL A 52 1.01 17.84 -0.07
N ALA A 53 2.17 17.27 0.25
CA ALA A 53 3.12 16.74 -0.72
C ALA A 53 3.27 15.21 -0.57
N ASN A 54 3.36 14.52 -1.71
CA ASN A 54 3.47 13.05 -1.78
C ASN A 54 4.86 12.57 -2.24
N ALA A 55 5.64 13.46 -2.88
CA ALA A 55 6.95 13.12 -3.41
C ALA A 55 8.04 13.77 -2.57
N ASP A 56 9.05 13.00 -2.18
CA ASP A 56 10.16 13.48 -1.35
C ASP A 56 10.90 14.66 -1.99
N ARG A 57 11.06 14.62 -3.32
CA ARG A 57 11.67 15.73 -4.08
C ARG A 57 10.88 17.03 -3.95
N ASP A 58 9.56 16.95 -4.06
CA ASP A 58 8.68 18.12 -3.96
C ASP A 58 8.72 18.68 -2.54
N VAL A 59 8.72 17.80 -1.53
CA VAL A 59 8.87 18.18 -0.11
C VAL A 59 10.17 18.94 0.09
N GLU A 60 11.31 18.40 -0.35
CA GLU A 60 12.61 19.03 -0.14
C GLU A 60 12.68 20.39 -0.83
N SER A 61 12.25 20.48 -2.09
CA SER A 61 12.23 21.75 -2.83
C SER A 61 11.36 22.81 -2.14
N LEU A 62 10.26 22.39 -1.52
CA LEU A 62 9.34 23.29 -0.83
C LEU A 62 9.95 23.73 0.51
N LEU A 63 10.59 22.83 1.24
CA LEU A 63 11.31 23.16 2.47
C LEU A 63 12.49 24.11 2.21
N GLU A 64 13.24 23.90 1.13
CA GLU A 64 14.29 24.84 0.69
C GLU A 64 13.70 26.22 0.41
N SER A 65 12.63 26.30 -0.39
CA SER A 65 11.98 27.59 -0.70
C SER A 65 11.46 28.33 0.53
N LEU A 66 10.92 27.60 1.52
CA LEU A 66 10.42 28.18 2.77
C LEU A 66 11.56 28.64 3.68
N ARG A 67 12.69 27.93 3.68
CA ARG A 67 13.92 28.32 4.40
C ARG A 67 14.53 29.58 3.79
N ASP A 68 14.62 29.65 2.46
CA ASP A 68 15.16 30.81 1.74
C ASP A 68 14.32 32.06 1.97
N ALA A 69 12.99 31.90 2.03
CA ALA A 69 12.06 32.97 2.36
C ALA A 69 12.03 33.30 3.87
N ASN A 70 12.84 32.63 4.70
CA ASN A 70 12.90 32.78 6.16
C ASN A 70 11.52 32.66 6.84
N GLN A 71 10.67 31.79 6.29
CA GLN A 71 9.31 31.58 6.77
C GLN A 71 9.27 30.50 7.85
N MET A 72 8.42 30.69 8.85
CA MET A 72 8.16 29.66 9.85
C MET A 72 7.24 28.59 9.27
N PHE A 73 7.69 27.33 9.33
CA PHE A 73 6.91 26.17 8.89
C PHE A 73 6.95 25.04 9.92
N ALA A 74 5.93 24.19 9.90
CA ALA A 74 5.90 22.95 10.66
C ALA A 74 5.62 21.77 9.73
N THR A 75 6.39 20.70 9.85
CA THR A 75 6.22 19.47 9.08
C THR A 75 5.57 18.38 9.93
N ARG A 76 4.56 17.71 9.39
CA ARG A 76 3.94 16.54 10.02
C ARG A 76 3.76 15.44 8.99
N ILE A 77 4.25 14.24 9.31
CA ILE A 77 3.95 13.04 8.53
C ILE A 77 2.59 12.53 8.98
N VAL A 78 1.65 12.43 8.03
CA VAL A 78 0.27 12.00 8.29
C VAL A 78 -0.03 10.78 7.44
N GLU A 79 -0.74 9.81 8.03
CA GLU A 79 -1.31 8.69 7.28
C GLU A 79 -2.47 9.17 6.42
N SER A 80 -2.32 9.05 5.10
CA SER A 80 -3.45 9.18 4.19
C SER A 80 -4.38 7.97 4.34
N ASN A 81 -5.68 8.18 4.15
CA ASN A 81 -6.67 7.11 4.11
C ASN A 81 -7.27 6.93 2.70
N PRO A 82 -6.48 6.47 1.72
CA PRO A 82 -6.98 6.16 0.40
C PRO A 82 -7.79 4.85 0.41
N TRP A 83 -8.68 4.67 -0.56
CA TRP A 83 -9.50 3.46 -0.72
C TRP A 83 -8.66 2.16 -0.81
N TYR A 84 -7.44 2.25 -1.33
CA TYR A 84 -6.51 1.13 -1.44
C TYR A 84 -5.74 0.82 -0.15
N LYS A 85 -5.88 1.61 0.94
CA LYS A 85 -5.21 1.38 2.23
C LYS A 85 -5.48 -0.04 2.75
N ALA A 86 -6.73 -0.48 2.70
CA ALA A 86 -7.14 -1.81 3.15
C ALA A 86 -6.52 -2.96 2.34
N ILE A 87 -6.12 -2.70 1.09
CA ILE A 87 -5.51 -3.68 0.20
C ILE A 87 -4.01 -3.76 0.46
N ILE A 88 -3.36 -2.60 0.58
CA ILE A 88 -1.89 -2.47 0.64
C ILE A 88 -1.35 -2.59 2.06
N ALA A 89 -2.08 -2.10 3.07
CA ALA A 89 -1.66 -2.15 4.46
C ALA A 89 -2.84 -2.55 5.37
N PRO A 90 -3.30 -3.81 5.30
CA PRO A 90 -4.31 -4.32 6.23
C PRO A 90 -3.76 -4.29 7.66
N GLU A 91 -4.58 -3.86 8.61
CA GLU A 91 -4.20 -3.78 10.01
C GLU A 91 -3.82 -5.18 10.55
N GLY A 92 -2.58 -5.32 11.03
CA GLY A 92 -2.09 -6.53 11.67
C GLY A 92 -1.58 -7.66 10.77
N LYS A 93 -1.63 -7.54 9.43
CA LYS A 93 -1.07 -8.57 8.50
C LYS A 93 -0.14 -7.95 7.46
N SER A 94 0.98 -8.62 7.19
CA SER A 94 1.94 -8.20 6.14
C SER A 94 1.35 -8.38 4.75
N PHE A 95 1.40 -7.35 3.91
CA PHE A 95 0.95 -7.41 2.52
C PHE A 95 1.64 -8.53 1.75
N CYS A 96 2.97 -8.62 1.87
CA CYS A 96 3.79 -9.62 1.21
C CYS A 96 3.39 -11.04 1.61
N PHE A 97 3.07 -11.23 2.89
CA PHE A 97 2.61 -12.52 3.40
C PHE A 97 1.27 -12.92 2.76
N ARG A 98 0.34 -11.97 2.62
CA ARG A 98 -0.95 -12.23 1.95
C ARG A 98 -0.76 -12.60 0.47
N VAL A 99 0.07 -11.84 -0.24
CA VAL A 99 0.39 -12.10 -1.66
C VAL A 99 1.07 -13.46 -1.83
N PHE A 100 1.98 -13.81 -0.93
CA PHE A 100 2.67 -15.10 -0.95
C PHE A 100 1.68 -16.28 -0.84
N TRP A 101 0.75 -16.26 0.12
CA TRP A 101 -0.26 -17.30 0.25
C TRP A 101 -1.24 -17.33 -0.93
N TRP A 102 -1.61 -16.17 -1.47
CA TRP A 102 -2.39 -16.11 -2.71
C TRP A 102 -1.65 -16.76 -3.89
N GLY A 103 -0.35 -16.50 -4.03
CA GLY A 103 0.49 -17.16 -5.04
C GLY A 103 0.53 -18.68 -4.84
N LEU A 104 0.75 -19.14 -3.61
CA LEU A 104 0.80 -20.57 -3.29
C LEU A 104 -0.52 -21.28 -3.57
N THR A 105 -1.65 -20.67 -3.20
CA THR A 105 -2.98 -21.24 -3.45
C THR A 105 -3.31 -21.30 -4.94
N VAL A 106 -3.02 -20.25 -5.71
CA VAL A 106 -3.19 -20.26 -7.16
C VAL A 106 -2.31 -21.32 -7.82
N LEU A 107 -1.06 -21.44 -7.39
CA LEU A 107 -0.14 -22.45 -7.90
C LEU A 107 -0.62 -23.87 -7.58
N GLY A 108 -1.11 -24.09 -6.35
CA GLY A 108 -1.67 -25.37 -5.92
C GLY A 108 -2.93 -25.75 -6.70
N VAL A 109 -3.85 -24.80 -6.91
CA VAL A 109 -5.05 -25.01 -7.72
C VAL A 109 -4.69 -25.29 -9.18
N MET A 110 -3.76 -24.54 -9.77
CA MET A 110 -3.31 -24.81 -11.14
C MET A 110 -2.66 -26.19 -11.26
N SER A 111 -1.85 -26.60 -10.29
CA SER A 111 -1.27 -27.95 -10.24
C SER A 111 -2.33 -29.05 -10.13
N LEU A 112 -3.37 -28.83 -9.32
CA LEU A 112 -4.51 -29.75 -9.20
C LEU A 112 -5.31 -29.84 -10.50
N ILE A 113 -5.53 -28.72 -11.19
CA ILE A 113 -6.26 -28.70 -12.46
C ILE A 113 -5.46 -29.44 -13.54
N THR A 114 -4.14 -29.22 -13.63
CA THR A 114 -3.31 -29.91 -14.62
C THR A 114 -3.18 -31.40 -14.31
N ALA A 115 -2.95 -31.77 -13.04
CA ALA A 115 -2.91 -33.17 -12.62
C ALA A 115 -4.27 -33.86 -12.84
N GLY A 116 -5.37 -33.21 -12.47
CA GLY A 116 -6.73 -33.69 -12.71
C GLY A 116 -7.04 -33.84 -14.20
N GLY A 117 -6.64 -32.89 -15.03
CA GLY A 117 -6.78 -32.96 -16.49
C GLY A 117 -6.01 -34.14 -17.10
N VAL A 118 -4.77 -34.37 -16.65
CA VAL A 118 -3.95 -35.51 -17.09
C VAL A 118 -4.55 -36.84 -16.64
N VAL A 119 -5.04 -36.92 -15.40
CA VAL A 119 -5.70 -38.12 -14.86
C VAL A 119 -7.02 -38.43 -15.55
N LEU A 120 -7.80 -37.40 -15.92
CA LEU A 120 -9.08 -37.57 -16.61
C LEU A 120 -8.90 -37.93 -18.10
N ALA A 121 -7.78 -37.53 -18.72
CA ALA A 121 -7.45 -37.86 -20.10
C ALA A 121 -6.93 -39.30 -20.28
N ASP A 122 -6.49 -39.95 -19.21
CA ASP A 122 -5.89 -41.28 -19.24
C ASP A 122 -6.87 -42.32 -18.64
N GLU A 123 -7.63 -43.01 -19.51
CA GLU A 123 -8.67 -43.98 -19.12
C GLU A 123 -8.15 -45.07 -18.17
N ALA A 124 -6.88 -45.48 -18.31
CA ALA A 124 -6.25 -46.49 -17.48
C ALA A 124 -6.04 -46.01 -16.02
N ARG A 125 -5.71 -44.74 -15.81
CA ARG A 125 -5.48 -44.18 -14.45
C ARG A 125 -6.79 -43.88 -13.73
N ARG A 126 -7.84 -43.54 -14.48
CA ARG A 126 -9.16 -43.26 -13.92
C ARG A 126 -9.77 -44.49 -13.25
N GLY A 127 -9.61 -45.67 -13.86
CA GLY A 127 -10.06 -46.95 -13.28
C GLY A 127 -9.37 -47.30 -11.96
N GLN A 128 -8.03 -47.16 -11.90
CA GLN A 128 -7.24 -47.44 -10.70
C GLN A 128 -7.60 -46.51 -9.52
N ILE A 129 -7.91 -45.25 -9.80
CA ILE A 129 -8.30 -44.27 -8.77
C ILE A 129 -9.70 -44.58 -8.22
N ILE A 130 -10.64 -44.98 -9.08
CA ILE A 130 -12.00 -45.36 -8.66
C ILE A 130 -11.96 -46.64 -7.81
N ASP A 131 -11.16 -47.62 -8.22
CA ASP A 131 -10.99 -48.86 -7.45
C ASP A 131 -10.35 -48.59 -6.09
N ALA A 132 -9.30 -47.75 -6.03
CA ALA A 132 -8.68 -47.34 -4.76
C ALA A 132 -9.64 -46.55 -3.86
N LEU A 133 -10.50 -45.69 -4.43
CA LEU A 133 -11.53 -44.95 -3.70
C LEU A 133 -12.60 -45.88 -3.11
N ASN A 134 -13.07 -46.85 -3.90
CA ASN A 134 -14.04 -47.84 -3.42
C ASN A 134 -13.46 -48.72 -2.31
N LEU A 135 -12.17 -49.08 -2.42
CA LEU A 135 -11.46 -49.86 -1.39
C LEU A 135 -11.26 -49.06 -0.10
N PHE A 136 -11.11 -47.74 -0.18
CA PHE A 136 -11.00 -46.86 0.98
C PHE A 136 -12.36 -46.55 1.64
N LEU A 137 -13.45 -46.57 0.88
CA LEU A 137 -14.79 -46.21 1.36
C LEU A 137 -15.60 -47.42 1.85
N HIS A 138 -15.21 -48.64 1.46
CA HIS A 138 -15.85 -49.90 1.87
C HIS A 138 -14.89 -50.86 2.61
N GLY A 139 -13.69 -50.40 2.94
CA GLY A 139 -12.71 -51.09 3.80
C GLY A 139 -12.79 -50.66 5.25
#